data_AF-A0A4R9VBW1-F1
#
_entry.id   AF-A0A4R9VBW1-F1
#
_cell.length_a   1.000
_cell.length_b   1.000
_cell.length_c   1.000
_cell.angle_alpha   90.00
_cell.angle_beta   90.00
_cell.angle_gamma   90.00
#
_symmetry.space_group_name_H-M   'P 1'
#
loop_
_entity.id
_entity.type
_entity.pdbx_description
1 polymer ?
#
loop_
_entity_poly.entity_id
_entity_poly.type
_entity_poly.pdbx_seq_one_letter_code
_entity_poly.pdbx_strand_id
1 'polypeptide(L)' 'ALGYVLAKPFVMSVIIGASRMEQLEQNLAATSLKLDADDLARLDEVSALPAEYPGWMLERKTAGRRPAAFVPRA' A
#
# COMPACT_ATOMS: atom_id res chain seq x y z
N ALA A 1 3.96 5.07 -12.59
CA ALA A 1 3.35 5.36 -11.27
C ALA A 1 1.82 5.26 -11.30
N LEU A 2 1.10 5.96 -12.18
CA LEU A 2 -0.37 5.99 -12.18
C LEU A 2 -1.03 4.60 -12.33
N GLY A 3 -0.51 3.73 -13.19
CA GLY A 3 -1.04 2.37 -13.36
C GLY A 3 -0.98 1.52 -12.08
N TYR A 4 0.05 1.71 -11.24
CA TYR A 4 0.15 1.04 -9.94
C TYR A 4 -0.93 1.52 -8.96
N VAL A 5 -1.16 2.84 -8.90
CA VAL A 5 -2.19 3.43 -8.04
C VAL A 5 -3.59 3.01 -8.51
N LEU A 6 -3.83 2.95 -9.83
CA LEU A 6 -5.07 2.48 -10.43
C LEU A 6 -5.34 0.98 -10.17
N ALA A 7 -4.28 0.17 -10.00
CA ALA A 7 -4.41 -1.25 -9.69
C ALA A 7 -4.78 -1.54 -8.22
N LYS A 8 -4.74 -0.53 -7.33
CA LYS A 8 -5.08 -0.70 -5.91
C LYS A 8 -6.60 -0.85 -5.73
N PRO A 9 -7.06 -1.87 -4.98
CA PRO A 9 -8.50 -2.13 -4.81
C PRO A 9 -9.26 -1.01 -4.08
N PHE A 10 -8.58 -0.21 -3.24
CA PHE A 10 -9.19 0.88 -2.47
C PHE A 10 -9.16 2.24 -3.16
N VAL A 11 -8.61 2.32 -4.38
CA VAL A 11 -8.56 3.56 -5.15
C VAL A 11 -9.72 3.58 -6.14
N MET A 12 -10.70 4.46 -5.89
CA MET A 12 -11.89 4.59 -6.75
C MET A 12 -11.62 5.41 -8.01
N SER A 13 -10.83 6.47 -7.89
CA SER A 13 -10.49 7.37 -9.00
C SER A 13 -9.16 8.06 -8.73
N VAL A 14 -8.42 8.38 -9.79
CA VAL A 14 -7.14 9.10 -9.73
C VAL A 14 -7.30 10.43 -10.45
N ILE A 15 -7.10 11.53 -9.70
CA ILE A 15 -7.13 12.88 -10.26
C ILE A 15 -5.71 13.24 -10.70
N ILE A 16 -5.55 13.60 -11.97
CA ILE A 16 -4.26 13.94 -12.57
C ILE A 16 -4.27 15.37 -13.09
N GLY A 17 -3.14 16.06 -12.91
CA GLY A 17 -2.82 17.29 -13.61
C GLY A 17 -1.74 17.02 -14.66
N ALA A 18 -1.82 17.69 -15.80
CA ALA A 18 -0.76 17.68 -16.82
C ALA A 18 -0.52 19.10 -17.32
N SER A 19 0.74 19.52 -17.35
CA SER A 19 1.15 20.85 -17.84
C SER A 19 1.71 20.83 -19.26
N ARG A 20 1.91 19.63 -19.82
CA ARG A 20 2.44 19.38 -21.17
C ARG A 20 1.63 18.26 -21.84
N MET A 21 1.51 18.31 -23.16
CA MET A 21 0.75 17.32 -23.92
C MET A 21 1.34 15.90 -23.81
N GLU A 22 2.66 15.76 -23.91
CA GLU A 22 3.33 14.47 -23.78
C GLU A 22 3.05 13.79 -22.43
N GLN A 23 2.98 14.59 -21.35
CA GLN A 23 2.65 14.08 -20.02
C GLN A 23 1.21 13.59 -19.96
N LEU A 24 0.27 14.32 -20.58
CA LEU A 24 -1.12 13.90 -20.66
C LEU A 24 -1.25 12.56 -21.39
N GLU A 25 -0.57 12.41 -22.53
CA GLU A 25 -0.54 11.16 -23.30
C GLU A 25 0.02 10.00 -22.49
N GLN A 26 1.12 10.21 -21.76
CA GLN A 26 1.68 9.20 -20.86
C GLN A 26 0.74 8.85 -19.71
N ASN A 27 0.06 9.84 -19.13
CA ASN A 27 -0.91 9.60 -18.06
C ASN A 27 -2.09 8.76 -18.56
N LEU A 28 -2.59 9.04 -19.78
CA LEU A 28 -3.64 8.26 -20.43
C LEU A 28 -3.16 6.84 -20.71
N ALA A 29 -1.95 6.66 -21.23
CA ALA A 29 -1.37 5.34 -21.50
C ALA A 29 -1.27 4.47 -20.24
N ALA A 30 -1.09 5.06 -19.06
CA ALA A 30 -1.05 4.34 -17.80
C ALA A 30 -2.35 3.57 -17.46
N THR A 31 -3.49 3.96 -18.04
CA THR A 31 -4.77 3.24 -17.88
C THR A 31 -4.80 1.89 -18.60
N SER A 32 -3.96 1.71 -19.62
CA SER A 32 -3.86 0.48 -20.41
C SER A 32 -2.80 -0.47 -19.86
N LEU A 33 -2.00 -0.03 -18.89
CA LEU A 33 -0.96 -0.84 -18.26
C LEU A 33 -1.59 -1.92 -17.38
N LYS A 34 -1.30 -3.19 -17.66
CA LYS A 34 -1.65 -4.31 -16.81
C LYS A 34 -0.39 -4.78 -16.09
N LEU A 35 -0.40 -4.64 -14.76
CA LEU A 35 0.63 -5.20 -13.90
C LEU A 35 0.20 -6.61 -13.51
N ASP A 36 1.13 -7.56 -13.55
CA ASP A 36 0.87 -8.90 -13.03
C ASP A 36 1.01 -8.93 -11.50
N ALA A 37 0.75 -10.09 -10.91
CA ALA A 37 0.78 -10.26 -9.46
C ALA A 37 2.18 -10.06 -8.87
N ASP A 38 3.23 -10.45 -9.59
CA ASP A 38 4.61 -10.37 -9.12
C ASP A 38 5.10 -8.91 -9.18
N ASP A 39 4.80 -8.19 -10.26
CA ASP A 39 5.06 -6.76 -10.40
C ASP A 39 4.36 -5.96 -9.30
N LEU A 40 3.08 -6.26 -9.02
CA LEU A 40 2.33 -5.63 -7.95
C LEU A 40 2.95 -5.91 -6.58
N ALA A 41 3.34 -7.16 -6.30
CA ALA A 41 3.95 -7.52 -5.03
C ALA A 41 5.27 -6.77 -4.80
N ARG A 42 6.11 -6.66 -5.83
CA ARG A 42 7.38 -5.92 -5.75
C ARG A 42 7.15 -4.42 -5.54
N LEU A 43 6.15 -3.85 -6.21
CA LEU A 43 5.79 -2.44 -6.04
C LEU A 43 5.20 -2.17 -4.65
N ASP A 44 4.41 -3.10 -4.11
CA ASP A 44 3.85 -3.02 -2.76
C ASP A 44 4.95 -3.05 -1.70
N GLU A 45 5.96 -3.92 -1.85
CA GLU A 45 7.08 -4.01 -0.93
C GLU A 45 7.88 -2.72 -0.86
N VAL A 46 8.28 -2.16 -2.00
CA VAL A 46 9.08 -0.92 -2.04
C VAL A 46 8.27 0.33 -1.69
N SER A 47 6.95 0.27 -1.80
CA SER A 47 6.03 1.38 -1.48
C SER A 47 5.44 1.26 -0.08
N ALA A 48 5.80 0.23 0.70
CA ALA A 48 5.25 -0.01 2.02
C ALA A 48 5.54 1.17 2.95
N LEU A 49 4.46 1.78 3.47
CA LEU A 49 4.59 2.85 4.44
C LEU A 49 4.99 2.27 5.80
N PRO A 50 5.82 3.00 6.58
CA PRO A 50 6.05 2.63 7.97
C PRO A 50 4.73 2.68 8.74
N ALA A 51 4.66 1.93 9.84
CA ALA A 51 3.46 1.88 10.67
C ALA A 51 3.01 3.30 11.08
N GLU A 52 1.82 3.69 10.63
CA GLU A 52 1.24 5.00 10.92
C GLU A 52 0.63 5.06 12.32
N TYR A 53 0.43 6.28 12.83
CA TYR A 53 -0.32 6.48 14.06
C TYR A 53 -1.81 6.15 13.83
N PRO A 54 -2.49 5.44 14.76
CA PRO A 54 -2.01 4.96 16.05
C PRO A 54 -1.44 3.54 16.06
N GLY A 55 -1.29 2.90 14.89
CA GLY A 55 -0.83 1.50 14.75
C GLY A 55 0.46 1.21 15.51
N TRP A 56 1.53 1.98 15.24
CA TRP A 56 2.81 1.81 15.95
C TRP A 56 2.68 2.02 17.47
N MET A 57 1.78 2.90 17.91
CA MET A 57 1.59 3.20 19.32
C MET A 57 0.89 2.06 20.04
N LEU A 58 -0.09 1.43 19.38
CA LEU A 58 -0.82 0.31 19.93
C LEU A 58 0.08 -0.92 20.09
N GLU A 59 0.90 -1.26 19.08
CA GLU A 59 1.89 -2.32 19.17
C GLU A 59 2.83 -2.10 20.36
N ARG A 60 3.41 -0.90 20.46
CA ARG A 60 4.31 -0.53 21.56
C ARG A 60 3.63 -0.60 22.93
N LYS A 61 2.37 -0.16 23.05
CA LYS A 61 1.62 -0.15 24.32
C LYS A 61 1.09 -1.53 24.71
N THR A 62 0.84 -2.43 23.76
CA THR A 62 0.30 -3.77 24.02
C THR A 62 1.37 -4.84 24.20
N ALA A 63 2.60 -4.59 23.73
CA ALA A 63 3.73 -5.52 23.83
C ALA A 63 3.97 -6.08 25.24
N GLY A 64 3.75 -5.28 26.30
CA GLY A 64 3.89 -5.71 27.69
C GLY A 64 2.59 -6.12 28.40
N ARG A 65 1.44 -6.08 27.71
CA ARG A 65 0.11 -6.29 28.33
C ARG A 65 -0.53 -7.63 27.98
N ARG A 66 0.09 -8.44 27.10
CA ARG A 66 -0.38 -9.80 26.80
C ARG A 66 0.21 -10.78 27.81
N PRO A 67 -0.61 -11.44 28.66
CA PRO A 67 -0.11 -12.51 29.51
C PRO A 67 0.37 -13.69 28.66
N ALA A 68 1.36 -14.44 29.16
CA ALA A 68 1.78 -15.68 28.54
C ALA A 68 0.61 -16.67 28.46
N ALA A 69 0.62 -17.53 27.44
CA ALA A 69 -0.37 -18.60 27.33
C ALA A 69 -0.34 -19.46 28.60
N PHE A 70 -1.52 -19.76 29.15
CA PHE A 70 -1.65 -20.60 30.33
C PHE A 70 -1.10 -22.00 30.02
N VAL A 71 -0.14 -22.47 30.83
CA VAL A 71 0.37 -23.84 30.79
C VAL A 71 -0.16 -24.56 32.02
N PRO A 72 -1.12 -25.50 31.88
CA PRO A 72 -1.58 -26.30 33.01
C PRO A 72 -0.42 -27.15 33.55
N ARG A 73 -0.22 -27.12 34.87
CA ARG A 73 0.76 -27.98 35.53
C ARG A 73 0.04 -29.31 35.85
N ALA A 74 0.63 -30.43 35.42
CA ALA A 74 0.15 -31.79 35.72
C ALA A 74 0.31 -32.13 37.20
#